data_AF-V8CDJ3-F1
#
_entry.id   AF-V8CDJ3-F1
#
_cell.length_a   1.000
_cell.length_b   1.000
_cell.length_c   1.000
_cell.angle_alpha   90.00
_cell.angle_beta   90.00
_cell.angle_gamma   90.00
#
_symmetry.space_group_name_H-M   'P 1'
#
loop_
_entity.id
_entity.type
_entity.pdbx_description
1 polymer ?
#
loop_
_entity_poly.entity_id
_entity_poly.type
_entity_poly.pdbx_seq_one_letter_code
_entity_poly.pdbx_strand_id
1 'polypeptide(L)'
;MPPKNPSKTQNKPTNKSPIKNAKSTKQSNRYGEKQIQNFTVQKDLELWQNTAPNDYIIKITLPEFCCLCPRSGYPDFATLRLEYIPDKWLVELKAIKLYINSFMSRHISHEASINEIYSTLKSKLKPKWIKLTAEFNPRGNVHTTIEVRSDLVVPKKPKF
;
A
#
# COMPACT_ATOMS: atom_id res chain seq x y z
N MET A 1 -22.64 60.83 49.77
CA MET A 1 -21.32 60.97 50.41
C MET A 1 -20.49 59.73 50.12
N PRO A 2 -19.31 59.86 49.48
CA PRO A 2 -18.29 58.82 49.36
C PRO A 2 -17.35 58.80 50.59
N PRO A 3 -16.56 57.74 50.80
CA PRO A 3 -15.11 57.83 50.57
C PRO A 3 -14.54 56.57 49.89
N LYS A 4 -13.83 56.70 48.75
CA LYS A 4 -12.37 56.80 48.55
C LYS A 4 -11.53 55.55 48.96
N ASN A 5 -11.05 54.89 47.89
CA ASN A 5 -10.05 53.84 47.77
C ASN A 5 -8.64 54.29 48.25
N PRO A 6 -7.67 53.38 48.49
CA PRO A 6 -6.54 53.37 47.54
C PRO A 6 -5.88 51.99 47.28
N SER A 7 -5.67 51.74 45.98
CA SER A 7 -4.47 51.18 45.32
C SER A 7 -3.60 50.12 46.01
N LYS A 8 -3.34 49.01 45.29
CA LYS A 8 -2.00 48.68 44.78
C LYS A 8 -2.06 47.62 43.68
N THR A 9 -1.78 48.06 42.46
CA THR A 9 -1.28 47.26 41.34
C THR A 9 0.09 46.69 41.67
N GLN A 10 0.28 45.38 41.53
CA GLN A 10 1.59 44.81 41.16
C GLN A 10 1.40 43.67 40.15
N ASN A 11 2.14 43.81 39.05
CA ASN A 11 2.23 42.92 37.91
C ASN A 11 3.14 41.70 38.19
N LYS A 12 2.86 40.61 37.44
CA LYS A 12 3.74 39.48 37.04
C LYS A 12 4.08 38.41 38.11
N PRO A 13 4.46 37.17 37.71
CA PRO A 13 4.78 36.71 36.35
C PRO A 13 3.93 35.54 35.84
N THR A 14 3.69 35.58 34.52
CA THR A 14 3.45 34.42 33.68
C THR A 14 4.56 33.39 33.88
N ASN A 15 4.29 32.34 34.64
CA ASN A 15 5.17 31.17 34.67
C ASN A 15 4.60 30.10 33.73
N LYS A 16 4.89 30.30 32.44
CA LYS A 16 4.94 29.20 31.47
C LYS A 16 6.06 28.27 31.94
N SER A 17 5.69 27.20 32.63
CA SER A 17 6.59 26.07 32.85
C SER A 17 6.06 24.87 32.05
N PRO A 18 6.96 24.17 31.36
CA PRO A 18 6.65 23.44 30.15
C PRO A 18 5.76 22.25 30.48
N ILE A 19 4.71 22.06 29.68
CA ILE A 19 4.07 20.76 29.53
C ILE A 19 5.21 19.84 29.08
N LYS A 20 5.75 19.08 30.05
CA LYS A 20 6.81 18.11 29.83
C LYS A 20 6.31 17.18 28.74
N ASN A 21 7.05 17.15 27.64
CA ASN A 21 6.90 16.23 26.53
C ASN A 21 6.35 14.89 27.03
N ALA A 22 5.10 14.61 26.69
CA ALA A 22 4.61 13.24 26.69
C ALA A 22 5.54 12.51 25.73
N LYS A 23 6.53 11.81 26.31
CA LYS A 23 7.43 10.92 25.58
C LYS A 23 6.52 10.05 24.74
N SER A 24 6.58 10.22 23.42
CA SER A 24 5.90 9.34 22.46
C SER A 24 6.20 7.91 22.90
N THR A 25 5.20 7.23 23.43
CA THR A 25 5.32 5.84 23.85
C THR A 25 5.84 5.08 22.64
N LYS A 26 7.07 4.58 22.78
CA LYS A 26 7.84 3.88 21.75
C LYS A 26 7.00 2.68 21.32
N GLN A 27 6.24 2.84 20.23
CA GLN A 27 5.28 1.85 19.75
C GLN A 27 6.08 0.57 19.44
N SER A 28 5.80 -0.50 20.18
CA SER A 28 6.31 -1.82 19.83
C SER A 28 5.66 -2.23 18.52
N ASN A 29 6.29 -1.94 17.37
CA ASN A 29 5.76 -2.42 16.09
C ASN A 29 5.74 -3.95 16.12
N ARG A 30 4.54 -4.53 15.93
CA ARG A 30 4.36 -5.98 15.84
C ARG A 30 5.17 -6.51 14.67
N TYR A 31 5.51 -7.80 14.68
CA TYR A 31 6.42 -8.35 13.66
C TYR A 31 5.91 -8.11 12.22
N GLY A 32 4.60 -8.25 11.99
CA GLY A 32 3.99 -8.02 10.67
C GLY A 32 4.04 -6.55 10.23
N GLU A 33 3.78 -5.62 11.15
CA GLU A 33 3.90 -4.17 10.87
C GLU A 33 5.32 -3.81 10.45
N LYS A 34 6.34 -4.36 11.13
CA LYS A 34 7.75 -4.18 10.76
C LYS A 34 8.07 -4.76 9.38
N GLN A 35 7.53 -5.93 9.06
CA GLN A 35 7.78 -6.57 7.76
C GLN A 35 7.18 -5.74 6.62
N ILE A 36 5.95 -5.24 6.79
CA ILE A 36 5.28 -4.43 5.78
C ILE A 36 5.99 -3.08 5.61
N GLN A 37 6.33 -2.40 6.70
CA GLN A 37 6.97 -1.08 6.66
C GLN A 37 8.36 -1.09 6.03
N ASN A 38 9.12 -2.17 6.21
CA ASN A 38 10.48 -2.29 5.68
C ASN A 38 10.54 -3.03 4.33
N PHE A 39 9.39 -3.45 3.78
CA PHE A 39 9.35 -4.19 2.52
C PHE A 39 9.76 -3.29 1.36
N THR A 40 10.69 -3.77 0.54
CA THR A 40 11.06 -3.17 -0.74
C THR A 40 11.06 -4.22 -1.83
N VAL A 41 10.54 -3.84 -3.01
CA VAL A 41 10.44 -4.76 -4.17
C VAL A 41 11.80 -5.30 -4.61
N GLN A 42 12.87 -4.52 -4.44
CA GLN A 42 14.21 -4.89 -4.89
C GLN A 42 14.85 -5.95 -3.99
N LYS A 43 14.63 -5.85 -2.68
CA LYS A 43 15.27 -6.72 -1.69
C LYS A 43 14.40 -7.90 -1.28
N ASP A 44 13.09 -7.67 -1.14
CA ASP A 44 12.21 -8.57 -0.39
C ASP A 44 11.19 -9.31 -1.28
N LEU A 45 11.06 -8.94 -2.57
CA LEU A 45 10.25 -9.70 -3.52
C LEU A 45 11.01 -10.93 -4.03
N GLU A 46 10.99 -11.99 -3.23
CA GLU A 46 11.67 -13.26 -3.50
C GLU A 46 11.03 -14.04 -4.66
N LEU A 47 11.90 -14.62 -5.50
CA LEU A 47 11.53 -15.41 -6.67
C LEU A 47 12.19 -16.79 -6.63
N TRP A 48 11.47 -17.82 -7.06
CA TRP A 48 11.93 -19.20 -7.13
C TRP A 48 12.09 -19.65 -8.57
N GLN A 49 13.00 -20.58 -8.83
CA GLN A 49 13.22 -21.09 -10.18
C GLN A 49 12.09 -22.04 -10.60
N ASN A 50 11.54 -21.83 -11.80
CA ASN A 50 10.63 -22.77 -12.43
C ASN A 50 11.44 -23.88 -13.12
N THR A 51 11.20 -25.14 -12.74
CA THR A 51 11.85 -26.32 -13.30
C THR A 51 10.88 -27.25 -14.04
N ALA A 52 9.59 -26.90 -14.08
CA ALA A 52 8.59 -27.72 -14.73
C ALA A 52 8.78 -27.70 -16.26
N PRO A 53 8.64 -28.84 -16.95
CA PRO A 53 8.89 -28.94 -18.39
C PRO A 53 7.75 -28.39 -19.26
N ASN A 54 6.53 -28.34 -18.73
CA ASN A 54 5.33 -27.93 -19.46
C ASN A 54 4.89 -26.52 -19.06
N ASP A 55 4.13 -25.86 -19.93
CA ASP A 55 3.44 -24.63 -19.59
C ASP A 55 2.21 -24.90 -18.72
N TYR A 56 2.02 -24.06 -17.70
CA TYR A 56 0.90 -24.12 -16.77
C TYR A 56 0.51 -22.72 -16.33
N ILE A 57 -0.74 -22.56 -15.88
CA ILE A 57 -1.24 -21.30 -15.34
C ILE A 57 -1.23 -21.38 -13.82
N ILE A 58 -0.56 -20.43 -13.19
CA ILE A 58 -0.67 -20.20 -11.75
C ILE A 58 -1.78 -19.19 -11.51
N LYS A 59 -2.70 -19.51 -10.61
CA LYS A 59 -3.78 -18.61 -10.16
C LYS A 59 -3.64 -18.35 -8.67
N ILE A 60 -3.45 -17.09 -8.29
CA ILE A 60 -3.30 -16.64 -6.91
C ILE A 60 -4.43 -15.65 -6.60
N THR A 61 -5.16 -15.92 -5.53
CA THR A 61 -6.16 -14.98 -5.00
C THR A 61 -5.59 -14.29 -3.76
N LEU A 62 -5.63 -12.97 -3.75
CA LEU A 62 -5.13 -12.10 -2.68
C LEU A 62 -6.32 -11.26 -2.19
N PRO A 63 -7.13 -11.78 -1.25
CA PRO A 63 -8.39 -11.16 -0.84
C PRO A 63 -8.23 -9.94 0.08
N GLU A 64 -7.02 -9.64 0.53
CA GLU A 64 -6.74 -8.64 1.57
C GLU A 64 -6.02 -7.39 1.02
N PHE A 65 -6.22 -7.02 -0.25
CA PHE A 65 -5.66 -5.76 -0.75
C PHE A 65 -6.39 -4.57 -0.11
N CYS A 66 -5.61 -3.59 0.34
CA CYS A 66 -6.10 -2.33 0.88
C CYS A 66 -5.18 -1.19 0.46
N CYS A 67 -5.75 -0.02 0.18
CA CYS A 67 -5.02 1.24 0.01
C CYS A 67 -5.85 2.42 0.51
N LEU A 68 -5.25 3.61 0.58
CA LEU A 68 -5.96 4.83 0.97
C LEU A 68 -6.31 5.67 -0.25
N CYS A 69 -7.56 6.11 -0.33
CA CYS A 69 -8.00 7.02 -1.36
C CYS A 69 -7.18 8.33 -1.29
N PRO A 70 -6.56 8.79 -2.39
CA PRO A 70 -5.66 9.94 -2.37
C PRO A 70 -6.38 11.27 -2.06
N ARG A 71 -7.70 11.32 -2.26
CA ARG A 71 -8.50 12.53 -1.97
C ARG A 71 -9.09 12.55 -0.57
N SER A 72 -9.73 11.45 -0.15
CA SER A 72 -10.47 11.42 1.11
C SER A 72 -9.73 10.75 2.26
N GLY A 73 -8.66 9.99 1.99
CA GLY A 73 -7.97 9.17 2.98
C GLY A 73 -8.77 7.96 3.47
N TYR A 74 -9.94 7.67 2.88
CA TYR A 74 -10.71 6.47 3.25
C TYR A 74 -10.03 5.22 2.72
N PRO A 75 -10.08 4.11 3.49
CA PRO A 75 -9.56 2.84 3.03
C PRO A 75 -10.44 2.27 1.91
N ASP A 76 -9.81 1.85 0.83
CA ASP A 76 -10.43 1.13 -0.27
C ASP A 76 -9.88 -0.31 -0.27
N PHE A 77 -10.77 -1.29 -0.38
CA PHE A 77 -10.45 -2.73 -0.31
C PHE A 77 -10.72 -3.40 -1.66
N ALA A 78 -9.95 -4.41 -2.00
CA ALA A 78 -10.19 -5.23 -3.19
C ALA A 78 -9.75 -6.68 -3.00
N THR A 79 -10.35 -7.58 -3.78
CA THR A 79 -9.78 -8.91 -4.05
C THR A 79 -8.95 -8.84 -5.33
N LEU A 80 -7.67 -9.18 -5.25
CA LEU A 80 -6.83 -9.31 -6.44
C LEU A 80 -6.76 -10.77 -6.89
N ARG A 81 -6.89 -10.98 -8.19
CA ARG A 81 -6.69 -12.27 -8.86
C ARG A 81 -5.51 -12.13 -9.82
N LEU A 82 -4.39 -12.73 -9.45
CA LEU A 82 -3.19 -12.82 -10.27
C LEU A 82 -3.21 -14.15 -11.02
N GLU A 83 -3.12 -14.09 -12.33
CA GLU A 83 -2.94 -15.27 -13.18
C GLU A 83 -1.69 -15.07 -14.03
N TYR A 84 -0.80 -16.06 -14.09
CA TYR A 84 0.37 -15.98 -14.98
C TYR A 84 0.86 -17.36 -15.43
N ILE A 85 1.46 -17.38 -16.62
CA ILE A 85 2.21 -18.52 -17.14
C ILE A 85 3.70 -18.21 -16.91
N PRO A 86 4.37 -18.90 -15.97
CA PRO A 86 5.77 -18.60 -15.67
C PRO A 86 6.68 -18.94 -16.86
N ASP A 87 7.78 -18.19 -16.97
CA ASP A 87 8.95 -18.62 -17.74
C ASP A 87 9.96 -19.25 -16.77
N LYS A 88 10.99 -18.50 -16.36
CA LYS A 88 12.03 -18.99 -15.43
C LYS A 88 11.73 -18.78 -13.95
N TRP A 89 10.81 -17.88 -13.62
CA TRP A 89 10.61 -17.41 -12.25
C TRP A 89 9.18 -17.60 -11.77
N LEU A 90 9.07 -18.03 -10.51
CA LEU A 90 7.86 -18.12 -9.71
C LEU A 90 7.94 -17.09 -8.59
N VAL A 91 6.81 -16.48 -8.22
CA VAL A 91 6.77 -15.58 -7.06
C VAL A 91 6.62 -16.38 -5.77
N GLU A 92 7.39 -16.03 -4.73
CA GLU A 92 7.21 -16.62 -3.39
C GLU A 92 5.96 -16.04 -2.71
N LEU A 93 5.15 -16.90 -2.06
CA LEU A 93 3.81 -16.56 -1.58
C LEU A 93 3.81 -15.56 -0.42
N LYS A 94 4.77 -15.66 0.51
CA LYS A 94 4.91 -14.68 1.60
C LYS A 94 5.39 -13.32 1.07
N ALA A 95 6.30 -13.31 0.10
CA ALA A 95 6.85 -12.10 -0.50
C ALA A 95 5.77 -11.32 -1.26
N ILE A 96 4.95 -11.99 -2.10
CA ILE A 96 3.84 -11.32 -2.77
C ILE A 96 2.80 -10.82 -1.76
N LYS A 97 2.48 -11.59 -0.72
CA LYS A 97 1.58 -11.14 0.35
C LYS A 97 2.10 -9.85 1.01
N LEU A 98 3.38 -9.80 1.37
CA LEU A 98 3.98 -8.61 1.99
C LEU A 98 4.02 -7.42 1.02
N TYR A 99 4.29 -7.65 -0.26
CA TYR A 99 4.21 -6.62 -1.29
C TYR A 99 2.81 -6.01 -1.37
N ILE A 100 1.77 -6.83 -1.44
CA ILE A 100 0.38 -6.38 -1.48
C ILE A 100 0.01 -5.62 -0.21
N ASN A 101 0.39 -6.12 0.96
CA ASN A 101 0.10 -5.46 2.23
C ASN A 101 0.83 -4.11 2.39
N SER A 102 1.92 -3.86 1.66
CA SER A 102 2.61 -2.57 1.64
C SER A 102 1.75 -1.41 1.10
N PHE A 103 0.65 -1.72 0.41
CA PHE A 103 -0.29 -0.70 -0.08
C PHE A 103 -1.23 -0.14 0.98
N MET A 104 -1.39 -0.81 2.12
CA MET A 104 -2.40 -0.48 3.14
C MET A 104 -2.28 0.94 3.70
N SER A 105 -1.08 1.52 3.72
CA SER A 105 -0.83 2.89 4.21
C SER A 105 -0.59 3.91 3.09
N ARG A 106 -0.71 3.50 1.82
CA ARG A 106 -0.36 4.33 0.66
C ARG A 106 -1.59 5.08 0.13
N HIS A 107 -1.44 6.37 -0.10
CA HIS A 107 -2.44 7.21 -0.75
C HIS A 107 -2.31 7.08 -2.27
N ILE A 108 -3.12 6.23 -2.89
CA ILE A 108 -2.99 5.86 -4.30
C ILE A 108 -4.36 5.52 -4.91
N SER A 109 -4.60 5.96 -6.14
CA SER A 109 -5.85 5.62 -6.87
C SER A 109 -5.89 4.14 -7.23
N HIS A 110 -7.10 3.61 -7.44
CA HIS A 110 -7.31 2.20 -7.82
C HIS A 110 -6.54 1.85 -9.10
N GLU A 111 -6.58 2.70 -10.12
CA GLU A 111 -5.93 2.46 -11.41
C GLU A 111 -4.41 2.41 -11.27
N ALA A 112 -3.84 3.37 -10.54
CA ALA A 112 -2.40 3.47 -10.33
C ALA A 112 -1.86 2.27 -9.52
N SER A 113 -2.55 1.86 -8.46
CA SER A 113 -2.10 0.74 -7.63
C SER A 113 -2.08 -0.57 -8.41
N ILE A 114 -3.12 -0.86 -9.20
CA ILE A 114 -3.18 -2.08 -10.02
C ILE A 114 -2.14 -2.06 -11.13
N ASN A 115 -1.92 -0.93 -11.80
CA ASN A 115 -0.89 -0.81 -12.84
C ASN A 115 0.53 -0.93 -12.27
N GLU A 116 0.78 -0.41 -11.07
CA GLU A 116 2.07 -0.57 -10.39
C GLU A 116 2.35 -2.03 -10.03
N ILE A 117 1.37 -2.71 -9.42
CA ILE A 117 1.49 -4.14 -9.06
C ILE A 117 1.74 -4.97 -10.31
N TYR A 118 0.93 -4.77 -11.35
CA TYR A 118 1.09 -5.47 -12.63
C TYR A 118 2.48 -5.24 -13.22
N SER A 119 2.92 -3.99 -13.33
CA SER A 119 4.21 -3.64 -13.96
C SER A 119 5.39 -4.21 -13.18
N THR A 120 5.32 -4.15 -11.85
CA THR A 120 6.33 -4.71 -10.95
C THR A 120 6.44 -6.22 -11.12
N LEU A 121 5.32 -6.94 -11.04
CA LEU A 121 5.30 -8.40 -11.17
C LEU A 121 5.73 -8.83 -12.57
N LYS A 122 5.24 -8.18 -13.64
CA LYS A 122 5.67 -8.45 -15.02
C LYS A 122 7.18 -8.26 -15.19
N SER A 123 7.73 -7.17 -14.66
CA SER A 123 9.17 -6.88 -14.77
C SER A 123 10.03 -7.89 -14.01
N LYS A 124 9.56 -8.37 -12.85
CA LYS A 124 10.33 -9.25 -11.96
C LYS A 124 10.24 -10.71 -12.39
N LEU A 125 9.03 -11.18 -12.69
CA LEU A 125 8.78 -12.56 -13.10
C LEU A 125 9.13 -12.84 -14.55
N LYS A 126 9.05 -11.82 -15.43
CA LYS A 126 9.17 -11.97 -16.89
C LYS A 126 8.36 -13.16 -17.43
N PRO A 127 7.07 -13.26 -17.09
CA PRO A 127 6.27 -14.42 -17.44
C PRO A 127 5.96 -14.44 -18.94
N LYS A 128 5.64 -15.61 -19.48
CA LYS A 128 5.14 -15.75 -20.86
C LYS A 128 3.82 -15.01 -21.06
N TRP A 129 2.98 -15.03 -20.03
CA TRP A 129 1.72 -14.30 -19.97
C TRP A 129 1.37 -13.92 -18.53
N ILE A 130 0.73 -12.77 -18.33
CA ILE A 130 0.27 -12.31 -17.01
C ILE A 130 -1.00 -11.48 -17.11
N LYS A 131 -1.91 -11.72 -16.17
CA LYS A 131 -3.13 -10.97 -15.91
C LYS A 131 -3.23 -10.63 -14.43
N LEU A 132 -3.65 -9.40 -14.16
CA LEU A 132 -4.08 -8.98 -12.84
C LEU A 132 -5.48 -8.40 -12.95
N THR A 133 -6.42 -8.98 -12.21
CA THR A 133 -7.79 -8.46 -12.05
C THR A 133 -7.97 -8.02 -10.61
N ALA A 134 -8.57 -6.84 -10.39
CA ALA A 134 -8.87 -6.29 -9.09
C ALA A 134 -10.36 -5.98 -8.98
N GLU A 135 -11.03 -6.64 -8.05
CA GLU A 135 -12.45 -6.44 -7.74
C GLU A 135 -12.54 -5.58 -6.48
N PHE A 136 -12.81 -4.28 -6.63
CA PHE A 136 -12.91 -3.34 -5.51
C PHE A 136 -14.26 -3.41 -4.81
N ASN A 137 -14.27 -3.28 -3.49
CA ASN A 137 -15.52 -3.18 -2.74
C ASN A 137 -16.29 -1.92 -3.17
N PRO A 138 -17.63 -1.98 -3.22
CA PRO A 138 -18.43 -0.84 -3.68
C PRO A 138 -18.21 0.42 -2.83
N ARG A 139 -18.17 1.57 -3.50
CA ARG A 139 -18.11 2.89 -2.87
C ARG A 139 -19.17 3.79 -3.47
N GLY A 140 -20.05 4.33 -2.63
CA GLY A 140 -21.20 5.13 -3.10
C GLY A 140 -22.11 4.35 -4.05
N ASN A 141 -22.32 3.06 -3.78
CA ASN A 141 -23.06 2.11 -4.62
C ASN A 141 -22.47 1.86 -6.02
N VAL A 142 -21.22 2.27 -6.28
CA VAL A 142 -20.51 1.97 -7.52
C VAL A 142 -19.48 0.88 -7.26
N HIS A 143 -19.51 -0.17 -8.08
CA HIS A 143 -18.52 -1.25 -8.08
C HIS A 143 -17.54 -1.07 -9.24
N THR A 144 -16.26 -1.29 -8.96
CA THR A 144 -15.19 -1.12 -9.95
C THR A 144 -14.37 -2.40 -10.05
N THR A 145 -14.19 -2.88 -11.28
CA THR A 145 -13.24 -3.94 -11.60
C THR A 145 -12.19 -3.39 -12.54
N ILE A 146 -10.91 -3.63 -12.23
CA ILE A 146 -9.79 -3.22 -13.07
C ILE A 146 -9.06 -4.48 -13.53
N GLU A 147 -8.91 -4.66 -14.84
CA GLU A 147 -8.17 -5.77 -15.43
C GLU A 147 -7.02 -5.25 -16.30
N VAL A 148 -5.82 -5.82 -16.10
CA VAL A 148 -4.62 -5.52 -16.87
C VAL A 148 -3.98 -6.83 -17.31
N ARG A 149 -3.70 -6.97 -18.62
CA ARG A 149 -3.15 -8.21 -19.21
C ARG A 149 -2.07 -7.96 -20.23
N SER A 150 -1.10 -8.87 -20.33
CA SER A 150 0.00 -8.75 -21.30
C SER A 150 -0.42 -8.88 -22.77
N ASP A 151 -1.57 -9.51 -23.04
CA ASP A 151 -2.16 -9.66 -24.38
C ASP A 151 -3.13 -8.53 -24.74
N LEU A 152 -3.66 -7.79 -23.77
CA LEU A 152 -4.49 -6.59 -24.01
C LEU A 152 -3.68 -5.29 -24.02
N VAL A 153 -2.62 -5.21 -23.21
CA VAL A 153 -1.85 -3.96 -23.05
C VAL A 153 -0.66 -3.95 -24.00
N VAL A 154 -0.82 -3.23 -25.12
CA VAL A 154 0.31 -2.82 -25.96
C VAL A 154 1.16 -1.83 -25.15
N PRO A 155 2.48 -2.05 -24.98
CA PRO A 155 3.34 -1.10 -24.29
C PRO A 155 3.25 0.27 -24.99
N LYS A 156 2.83 1.31 -24.26
CA LYS A 156 2.98 2.68 -24.76
C LYS A 156 4.49 2.90 -24.91
N LYS A 157 4.98 3.14 -26.13
CA LYS A 157 6.38 3.51 -26.36
C LYS A 157 6.72 4.67 -25.41
N PRO A 158 7.87 4.64 -24.73
CA PRO A 158 8.32 5.79 -23.97
C PRO A 158 8.37 6.99 -24.92
N LYS A 159 7.78 8.12 -24.50
CA LYS A 159 7.99 9.38 -25.20
C LYS A 159 9.46 9.74 -24.96
N PHE A 160 10.26 9.65 -26.02
CA PHE A 160 11.63 10.17 -26.04
C PHE A 160 11.64 11.67 -25.74
#